data_AF-A0A849WSP5-F1
#
_entry.id   AF-A0A849WSP5-F1
#
_cell.length_a   1.000
_cell.length_b   1.000
_cell.length_c   1.000
_cell.angle_alpha   90.00
_cell.angle_beta   90.00
_cell.angle_gamma   90.00
#
_symmetry.space_group_name_H-M   'P 1'
#
loop_
_entity.id
_entity.type
_entity.pdbx_description
1 polymer ?
#
loop_
_entity_poly.entity_id
_entity_poly.type
_entity_poly.pdbx_seq_one_letter_code
_entity_poly.pdbx_strand_id
1 'polypeptide(L)'
;MKTLIFSLFVFISITFQVSAKEPPSLEDIKELAQYNIRRIPELQNLWKWMDSESRSDIFWTGSSARGFWSWHYKKLQTQTIEELRHMPAPGLKEFLPRGGYDIDLVGPIADKDKILSLLPKGFEMDIIDQDTYQKLVELGGPTIGKIILNPIKIVDPLQGLEHYHKGQLVFKSVPEKNFRTHPIVKSDDYSKTEMALRFIRLSYDLPELQVTLESVDQIKDVEVYEKNWKWTEKRRDHVAIILEKILIANKGDVAELITRLVHYNLLSTLATARIGIPTEEQSLSSYLLNKSLSLENFSLHELRDAEEIVGLRNKKTHLEFLKLVTPRIKNFSDLLTVSRIYSNSPVEFTYATNDWILENIAIVKQLNPNAGQILDLFREAKISARAQITIARELEVSLPKFRQLSSLLLASLRAGPQAIKSQISAYRNRSEREANNGSNSCLILYLGKL
;
A
#
# COMPACT_ATOMS: atom_id res chain seq x y z
N MET A 1 5.68 47.88 -46.40
CA MET A 1 5.29 46.92 -47.46
C MET A 1 5.64 45.52 -46.94
N LYS A 2 4.72 44.80 -46.29
CA LYS A 2 3.70 43.90 -46.87
C LYS A 2 4.29 42.89 -47.86
N THR A 3 4.65 41.70 -47.37
CA THR A 3 4.32 40.44 -48.04
C THR A 3 4.03 39.36 -46.99
N LEU A 4 2.75 39.06 -46.85
CA LEU A 4 2.17 38.01 -46.03
C LEU A 4 2.16 36.75 -46.91
N ILE A 5 2.92 35.69 -46.57
CA ILE A 5 2.80 34.39 -47.23
C ILE A 5 1.95 33.52 -46.31
N PHE A 6 0.65 33.46 -46.62
CA PHE A 6 -0.32 32.55 -46.03
C PHE A 6 -0.18 31.19 -46.76
N SER A 7 0.51 30.24 -46.13
CA SER A 7 0.48 28.84 -46.58
C SER A 7 -0.82 28.21 -46.11
N LEU A 8 -1.75 28.03 -47.05
CA LEU A 8 -3.02 27.35 -46.90
C LEU A 8 -2.77 25.85 -46.72
N PHE A 9 -2.70 25.36 -45.47
CA PHE A 9 -2.79 23.93 -45.19
C PHE A 9 -4.25 23.49 -45.34
N VAL A 10 -4.58 22.90 -46.48
CA VAL A 10 -5.83 22.17 -46.69
C VAL A 10 -5.73 20.86 -45.92
N PHE A 11 -6.26 20.83 -44.70
CA PHE A 11 -6.56 19.58 -44.00
C PHE A 11 -7.72 18.90 -44.72
N ILE A 12 -7.42 17.92 -45.57
CA ILE A 12 -8.42 16.95 -46.02
C ILE A 12 -8.68 16.03 -44.84
N SER A 13 -9.68 16.37 -44.02
CA SER A 13 -10.26 15.46 -43.04
C SER A 13 -11.02 14.37 -43.78
N ILE A 14 -10.32 13.30 -44.16
CA ILE A 14 -10.95 12.02 -44.48
C ILE A 14 -11.56 11.53 -43.17
N THR A 15 -12.82 11.91 -42.94
CA THR A 15 -13.66 11.27 -41.94
C THR A 15 -13.96 9.88 -42.46
N PHE A 16 -13.11 8.91 -42.10
CA PHE A 16 -13.56 7.52 -42.10
C PHE A 16 -14.77 7.48 -41.17
N GLN A 17 -15.97 7.40 -41.75
CA GLN A 17 -17.14 6.92 -41.04
C GLN A 17 -16.84 5.47 -40.66
N VAL A 18 -16.09 5.29 -39.57
CA VAL A 18 -16.11 4.06 -38.81
C VAL A 18 -17.53 3.99 -38.31
N SER A 19 -18.37 3.20 -39.00
CA SER A 19 -19.70 2.85 -38.50
C SER A 19 -19.49 2.35 -37.08
N ALA A 20 -19.93 3.15 -36.10
CA ALA A 20 -19.75 2.81 -34.71
C ALA A 20 -20.53 1.52 -34.49
N LYS A 21 -19.81 0.40 -34.31
CA LYS A 21 -20.42 -0.88 -33.96
C LYS A 21 -21.27 -0.62 -32.72
N GLU A 22 -22.55 -0.97 -32.79
CA GLU A 22 -23.44 -0.85 -31.64
C GLU A 22 -22.84 -1.66 -30.48
N PRO A 23 -22.72 -1.08 -29.27
CA PRO A 23 -22.15 -1.81 -28.15
C PRO A 23 -23.01 -3.04 -27.85
N PRO A 24 -22.39 -4.20 -27.54
CA PRO A 24 -23.13 -5.41 -27.21
C PRO A 24 -24.04 -5.16 -26.00
N SER A 25 -25.21 -5.82 -25.97
CA SER A 25 -26.08 -5.75 -24.80
C SER A 25 -25.44 -6.48 -23.61
N LEU A 26 -25.94 -6.23 -22.39
CA LEU A 26 -25.50 -6.95 -21.20
C LEU A 26 -25.76 -8.46 -21.31
N GLU A 27 -26.85 -8.86 -21.97
CA GLU A 27 -27.19 -10.27 -22.15
C GLU A 27 -26.24 -10.95 -23.12
N ASP A 28 -25.87 -10.27 -24.22
CA ASP A 28 -24.86 -10.76 -25.15
C ASP A 28 -23.51 -11.01 -24.46
N ILE A 29 -23.13 -10.14 -23.52
CA ILE A 29 -21.90 -10.30 -22.74
C ILE A 29 -21.97 -11.55 -21.86
N LYS A 30 -23.11 -11.80 -21.21
CA LYS A 30 -23.30 -13.01 -20.38
C LYS A 30 -23.22 -14.27 -21.22
N GLU A 31 -23.97 -14.32 -22.31
CA GLU A 31 -23.99 -15.47 -23.22
C GLU A 31 -22.60 -15.74 -23.78
N LEU A 32 -21.90 -14.69 -24.22
CA LEU A 32 -20.54 -14.81 -24.72
C LEU A 32 -19.57 -15.29 -23.64
N ALA A 33 -19.70 -14.82 -22.40
CA ALA A 33 -18.86 -15.26 -21.29
C ALA A 33 -19.08 -16.75 -20.97
N GLN A 34 -20.32 -17.21 -20.90
CA GLN A 34 -20.68 -18.63 -20.70
C GLN A 34 -20.20 -19.50 -21.87
N TYR A 35 -20.33 -19.00 -23.09
CA TYR A 35 -19.84 -19.68 -24.29
C TYR A 35 -18.31 -19.84 -24.27
N ASN A 36 -17.58 -18.77 -23.95
CA ASN A 36 -16.12 -18.80 -23.97
C ASN A 36 -15.51 -19.59 -22.82
N ILE A 37 -16.06 -19.50 -21.60
CA ILE A 37 -15.54 -20.29 -20.45
C ILE A 37 -15.67 -21.80 -20.70
N ARG A 38 -16.73 -22.24 -21.39
CA ARG A 38 -16.92 -23.65 -21.80
C ARG A 38 -15.79 -24.15 -22.70
N ARG A 39 -15.17 -23.25 -23.48
CA ARG A 39 -14.19 -23.58 -24.51
C ARG A 39 -12.75 -23.53 -24.03
N ILE A 40 -12.48 -23.01 -22.83
CA ILE A 40 -11.13 -22.97 -22.24
C ILE A 40 -10.60 -24.41 -22.10
N PRO A 41 -9.55 -24.81 -22.87
CA PRO A 41 -9.11 -26.20 -22.97
C PRO A 41 -8.84 -26.85 -21.62
N GLU A 42 -8.16 -26.12 -20.72
CA GLU A 42 -7.73 -26.64 -19.42
C GLU A 42 -8.89 -26.86 -18.44
N LEU A 43 -10.04 -26.22 -18.64
CA LEU A 43 -11.22 -26.39 -17.79
C LEU A 43 -12.22 -27.41 -18.35
N GLN A 44 -12.02 -27.91 -19.58
CA GLN A 44 -12.99 -28.79 -20.25
C GLN A 44 -13.25 -30.09 -19.49
N ASN A 45 -12.24 -30.68 -18.85
CA ASN A 45 -12.43 -31.92 -18.07
C ASN A 45 -13.32 -31.69 -16.85
N LEU A 46 -13.16 -30.54 -16.17
CA LEU A 46 -14.01 -30.12 -15.07
C LEU A 46 -15.45 -29.92 -15.56
N TRP A 47 -15.64 -29.20 -16.66
CA TRP A 47 -16.97 -28.93 -17.24
C TRP A 47 -17.68 -30.19 -17.72
N LYS A 48 -16.97 -31.11 -18.39
CA LYS A 48 -17.54 -32.41 -18.80
C LYS A 48 -17.97 -33.25 -17.61
N TRP A 49 -17.17 -33.25 -16.55
CA TRP A 49 -17.54 -33.96 -15.32
C TRP A 49 -18.77 -33.33 -14.66
N MET A 50 -18.84 -32.00 -14.56
CA MET A 50 -20.03 -31.30 -14.08
C MET A 50 -21.28 -31.66 -14.90
N ASP A 51 -21.19 -31.65 -16.23
CA ASP A 51 -22.29 -32.03 -17.12
C ASP A 51 -22.71 -33.48 -16.88
N SER A 52 -21.76 -34.42 -16.73
CA SER A 52 -22.05 -35.83 -16.49
C SER A 52 -22.73 -36.11 -15.15
N GLU A 53 -22.44 -35.29 -14.14
CA GLU A 53 -23.04 -35.38 -12.80
C GLU A 53 -24.28 -34.48 -12.66
N SER A 54 -24.73 -33.83 -13.74
CA SER A 54 -25.84 -32.86 -13.72
C SER A 54 -25.65 -31.73 -12.70
N ARG A 55 -24.42 -31.22 -12.59
CA ARG A 55 -24.01 -30.21 -11.61
C ARG A 55 -23.92 -28.81 -12.22
N SER A 56 -24.15 -27.81 -11.38
CA SER A 56 -24.04 -26.40 -11.73
C SER A 56 -23.43 -25.54 -10.63
N ASP A 57 -22.81 -26.17 -9.63
CA ASP A 57 -22.41 -25.59 -8.34
C ASP A 57 -20.91 -25.29 -8.23
N ILE A 58 -20.13 -25.52 -9.29
CA ILE A 58 -18.71 -25.17 -9.37
C ILE A 58 -18.54 -23.98 -10.29
N PHE A 59 -17.82 -22.96 -9.84
CA PHE A 59 -17.66 -21.70 -10.54
C PHE A 59 -16.21 -21.22 -10.51
N TRP A 60 -15.80 -20.50 -11.54
CA TRP A 60 -14.58 -19.71 -11.52
C TRP A 60 -14.87 -18.34 -10.90
N THR A 61 -13.99 -17.83 -10.02
CA THR A 61 -14.18 -16.51 -9.40
C THR A 61 -13.73 -15.37 -10.30
N GLY A 62 -14.45 -14.25 -10.25
CA GLY A 62 -14.16 -13.04 -11.02
C GLY A 62 -12.82 -12.41 -10.64
N SER A 63 -12.38 -12.57 -9.38
CA SER A 63 -11.06 -12.13 -8.95
C SER A 63 -9.94 -12.87 -9.68
N SER A 64 -10.04 -14.19 -9.85
CA SER A 64 -9.05 -14.98 -10.59
C SER A 64 -9.29 -14.97 -12.12
N ALA A 65 -10.52 -14.69 -12.57
CA ALA A 65 -10.90 -14.56 -13.99
C ALA A 65 -10.68 -13.15 -14.58
N ARG A 66 -9.91 -12.27 -13.93
CA ARG A 66 -9.67 -10.89 -14.41
C ARG A 66 -9.07 -10.80 -15.81
N GLY A 67 -8.10 -11.66 -16.17
CA GLY A 67 -7.58 -11.65 -17.55
C GLY A 67 -8.57 -12.17 -18.58
N PHE A 68 -9.50 -13.04 -18.18
CA PHE A 68 -10.64 -13.45 -19.02
C PHE A 68 -11.55 -12.25 -19.32
N TRP A 69 -11.91 -11.47 -18.30
CA TRP A 69 -12.66 -10.22 -18.48
C TRP A 69 -11.91 -9.20 -19.35
N SER A 70 -10.60 -9.03 -19.12
CA SER A 70 -9.80 -8.11 -19.93
C SER A 70 -9.73 -8.50 -21.40
N TRP A 71 -9.59 -9.81 -21.66
CA TRP A 71 -9.60 -10.33 -23.03
C TRP A 71 -10.95 -10.07 -23.70
N HIS A 72 -12.07 -10.39 -23.03
CA HIS A 72 -13.41 -10.08 -23.54
C HIS A 72 -13.55 -8.60 -23.89
N TYR A 73 -13.14 -7.71 -23.00
CA TYR A 73 -13.27 -6.26 -23.19
C TYR A 73 -12.51 -5.82 -24.44
N LYS A 74 -11.21 -6.15 -24.51
CA LYS A 74 -10.33 -5.77 -25.63
C LYS A 74 -10.81 -6.32 -26.96
N LYS A 75 -11.36 -7.53 -26.95
CA LYS A 75 -11.86 -8.19 -28.14
C LYS A 75 -13.17 -7.57 -28.64
N LEU A 76 -14.09 -7.23 -27.75
CA LEU A 76 -15.34 -6.54 -28.11
C LEU A 76 -15.12 -5.11 -28.64
N GLN A 77 -13.96 -4.49 -28.38
CA GLN A 77 -13.60 -3.20 -29.01
C GLN A 77 -13.31 -3.29 -30.51
N THR A 78 -12.98 -4.49 -31.02
CA THR A 78 -12.54 -4.66 -32.42
C THR A 78 -13.37 -5.69 -33.18
N GLN A 79 -14.00 -6.62 -32.48
CA GLN A 79 -14.76 -7.75 -33.03
C GLN A 79 -16.22 -7.67 -32.58
N THR A 80 -17.11 -8.18 -33.41
CA THR A 80 -18.50 -8.48 -33.07
C THR A 80 -18.58 -9.73 -32.18
N ILE A 81 -19.70 -9.91 -31.49
CA ILE A 81 -19.96 -11.12 -30.69
C ILE A 81 -19.80 -12.38 -31.54
N GLU A 82 -20.30 -12.35 -32.78
CA GLU A 82 -20.27 -13.49 -33.68
C GLU A 82 -18.85 -13.81 -34.16
N GLU A 83 -18.05 -12.78 -34.47
CA GLU A 83 -16.61 -12.97 -34.76
C GLU A 83 -15.90 -13.62 -33.56
N LEU A 84 -16.20 -13.18 -32.33
CA LEU A 84 -15.60 -13.75 -31.12
C LEU A 84 -16.00 -15.20 -30.85
N ARG A 85 -17.24 -15.59 -31.15
CA ARG A 85 -17.68 -16.99 -31.03
C ARG A 85 -16.85 -17.92 -31.93
N HIS A 86 -16.42 -17.43 -33.09
CA HIS A 86 -15.60 -18.19 -34.04
C HIS A 86 -14.10 -18.15 -33.73
N MET A 87 -13.64 -17.25 -32.86
CA MET A 87 -12.24 -17.23 -32.44
C MET A 87 -11.90 -18.45 -31.57
N PRO A 88 -10.65 -18.93 -31.61
CA PRO A 88 -10.16 -19.91 -30.64
C PRO A 88 -10.18 -19.31 -29.24
N ALA A 89 -10.67 -20.06 -28.25
CA ALA A 89 -10.64 -19.65 -26.86
C ALA A 89 -9.18 -19.69 -26.35
N PRO A 90 -8.68 -18.62 -25.71
CA PRO A 90 -7.37 -18.63 -25.07
C PRO A 90 -7.30 -19.69 -23.96
N GLY A 91 -6.09 -20.18 -23.70
CA GLY A 91 -5.83 -21.06 -22.56
C GLY A 91 -5.78 -20.30 -21.24
N LEU A 92 -5.87 -21.03 -20.12
CA LEU A 92 -5.78 -20.42 -18.77
C LEU A 92 -4.53 -19.56 -18.58
N LYS A 93 -3.38 -19.99 -19.10
CA LYS A 93 -2.12 -19.25 -18.98
C LYS A 93 -2.18 -17.86 -19.63
N GLU A 94 -3.00 -17.69 -20.66
CA GLU A 94 -3.18 -16.41 -21.35
C GLU A 94 -4.07 -15.44 -20.55
N PHE A 95 -4.91 -15.96 -19.66
CA PHE A 95 -5.76 -15.17 -18.75
C PHE A 95 -5.09 -14.85 -17.41
N LEU A 96 -3.98 -15.51 -17.09
CA LEU A 96 -3.24 -15.21 -15.88
C LEU A 96 -2.40 -13.94 -16.09
N PRO A 97 -2.48 -12.94 -15.20
CA PRO A 97 -1.55 -11.83 -15.25
C PRO A 97 -0.12 -12.31 -14.94
N ARG A 98 0.87 -11.57 -15.47
CA ARG A 98 2.29 -11.92 -15.33
C ARG A 98 2.64 -12.07 -13.84
N GLY A 99 3.14 -13.24 -13.44
CA GLY A 99 3.71 -13.47 -12.10
C GLY A 99 2.78 -14.04 -11.04
N GLY A 100 1.61 -14.60 -11.37
CA GLY A 100 0.79 -15.33 -10.40
C GLY A 100 -0.05 -16.44 -11.04
N TYR A 101 -0.23 -17.56 -10.32
CA TYR A 101 -0.92 -18.75 -10.81
C TYR A 101 -2.24 -19.06 -10.09
N ASP A 102 -2.66 -18.20 -9.16
CA ASP A 102 -3.83 -18.43 -8.30
C ASP A 102 -5.13 -18.40 -9.11
N ILE A 103 -5.75 -19.57 -9.21
CA ILE A 103 -7.09 -19.75 -9.76
C ILE A 103 -7.98 -20.24 -8.63
N ASP A 104 -8.80 -19.32 -8.12
CA ASP A 104 -9.80 -19.65 -7.11
C ASP A 104 -11.10 -20.12 -7.79
N LEU A 105 -11.55 -21.31 -7.41
CA LEU A 105 -12.87 -21.84 -7.74
C LEU A 105 -13.79 -21.75 -6.52
N VAL A 106 -15.09 -21.59 -6.75
CA VAL A 106 -16.12 -21.82 -5.74
C VAL A 106 -16.77 -23.18 -6.01
N GLY A 107 -16.89 -24.02 -5.00
CA GLY A 107 -17.50 -25.34 -5.12
C GLY A 107 -17.55 -26.08 -3.78
N PRO A 108 -18.21 -27.24 -3.71
CA PRO A 108 -18.30 -27.98 -2.46
C PRO A 108 -16.95 -28.61 -2.07
N ILE A 109 -16.53 -28.37 -0.83
CA ILE A 109 -15.25 -28.86 -0.28
C ILE A 109 -15.19 -30.38 -0.24
N ALA A 110 -16.33 -31.05 -0.09
CA ALA A 110 -16.39 -32.52 -0.14
C ALA A 110 -15.82 -33.10 -1.44
N ASP A 111 -15.85 -32.33 -2.53
CA ASP A 111 -15.34 -32.73 -3.84
C ASP A 111 -13.98 -32.12 -4.16
N LYS A 112 -13.30 -31.49 -3.20
CA LYS A 112 -12.05 -30.72 -3.43
C LYS A 112 -11.02 -31.54 -4.21
N ASP A 113 -10.71 -32.75 -3.74
CA ASP A 113 -9.71 -33.62 -4.37
C ASP A 113 -10.13 -34.04 -5.78
N LYS A 114 -11.42 -34.30 -5.98
CA LYS A 114 -11.96 -34.65 -7.29
C LYS A 114 -11.85 -33.48 -8.26
N ILE A 115 -12.25 -32.28 -7.85
CA ILE A 115 -12.15 -31.05 -8.66
C ILE A 115 -10.68 -30.79 -9.02
N LEU A 116 -9.78 -30.82 -8.04
CA LEU A 116 -8.34 -30.59 -8.27
C LEU A 116 -7.72 -31.63 -9.21
N SER A 117 -8.16 -32.90 -9.16
CA SER A 117 -7.69 -33.95 -10.08
C SER A 117 -8.05 -33.72 -11.55
N LEU A 118 -9.09 -32.91 -11.81
CA LEU A 118 -9.57 -32.59 -13.16
C LEU A 118 -8.91 -31.34 -13.75
N LEU A 119 -8.15 -30.61 -12.94
CA LEU A 119 -7.47 -29.38 -13.32
C LEU A 119 -6.03 -29.66 -13.80
N PRO A 120 -5.49 -28.79 -14.68
CA PRO A 120 -4.12 -28.95 -15.17
C PRO A 120 -3.09 -28.87 -14.05
N LYS A 121 -2.05 -29.72 -14.12
CA LYS A 121 -0.88 -29.62 -13.24
C LYS A 121 -0.10 -28.33 -13.53
N GLY A 122 0.45 -27.71 -12.48
CA GLY A 122 1.29 -26.51 -12.59
C GLY A 122 0.55 -25.18 -12.44
N PHE A 123 -0.72 -25.22 -12.02
CA PHE A 123 -1.47 -24.06 -11.57
C PHE A 123 -1.71 -24.14 -10.06
N GLU A 124 -1.67 -23.01 -9.37
CA GLU A 124 -2.03 -22.92 -7.96
C GLU A 124 -3.55 -22.75 -7.89
N MET A 125 -4.25 -23.82 -7.55
CA MET A 125 -5.70 -23.87 -7.56
C MET A 125 -6.20 -23.98 -6.12
N ASP A 126 -7.10 -23.08 -5.73
CA ASP A 126 -7.80 -23.21 -4.44
C ASP A 126 -9.31 -23.30 -4.65
N ILE A 127 -9.97 -23.95 -3.70
CA ILE A 127 -11.41 -24.17 -3.71
C ILE A 127 -11.99 -23.57 -2.44
N ILE A 128 -12.84 -22.57 -2.65
CA ILE A 128 -13.58 -21.86 -1.61
C ILE A 128 -15.00 -22.43 -1.60
N ASP A 129 -15.54 -22.70 -0.42
CA ASP A 129 -16.92 -23.16 -0.32
C ASP A 129 -17.92 -22.02 -0.57
N GLN A 130 -19.16 -22.38 -0.91
CA GLN A 130 -20.22 -21.42 -1.23
C GLN A 130 -20.58 -20.49 -0.06
N ASP A 131 -20.50 -20.96 1.19
CA ASP A 131 -20.79 -20.16 2.38
C ASP A 131 -19.67 -19.14 2.65
N THR A 132 -18.40 -19.55 2.51
CA THR A 132 -17.26 -18.63 2.55
C THR A 132 -17.33 -17.59 1.43
N TYR A 133 -17.68 -17.99 0.20
CA TYR A 133 -17.91 -17.03 -0.89
C TYR A 133 -19.04 -16.03 -0.57
N GLN A 134 -20.17 -16.50 -0.06
CA GLN A 134 -21.30 -15.64 0.31
C GLN A 134 -20.91 -14.63 1.40
N LYS A 135 -20.20 -15.10 2.43
CA LYS A 135 -19.58 -14.25 3.46
C LYS A 135 -18.64 -13.20 2.88
N LEU A 136 -17.84 -13.56 1.87
CA LEU A 136 -16.98 -12.59 1.18
C LEU A 136 -17.77 -11.59 0.34
N VAL A 137 -18.92 -11.96 -0.23
CA VAL A 137 -19.83 -11.03 -0.93
C VAL A 137 -20.44 -10.04 0.05
N GLU A 138 -20.83 -10.51 1.24
CA GLU A 138 -21.42 -9.69 2.31
C GLU A 138 -20.48 -8.63 2.88
N LEU A 139 -19.16 -8.78 2.70
CA LEU A 139 -18.19 -7.75 3.06
C LEU A 139 -18.01 -6.65 1.99
N GLY A 140 -18.60 -6.81 0.81
CA GLY A 140 -18.40 -5.90 -0.32
C GLY A 140 -17.02 -6.05 -0.97
N GLY A 141 -16.42 -4.92 -1.37
CA GLY A 141 -15.16 -4.86 -2.10
C GLY A 141 -15.33 -4.62 -3.62
N PRO A 142 -14.35 -5.02 -4.45
CA PRO A 142 -14.44 -4.87 -5.91
C PRO A 142 -15.57 -5.73 -6.49
N THR A 143 -16.56 -5.10 -7.12
CA THR A 143 -17.78 -5.78 -7.61
C THR A 143 -17.49 -6.85 -8.66
N ILE A 144 -16.62 -6.56 -9.64
CA ILE A 144 -16.20 -7.54 -10.66
C ILE A 144 -15.52 -8.78 -10.06
N GLY A 145 -14.83 -8.61 -8.92
CA GLY A 145 -14.19 -9.71 -8.20
C GLY A 145 -15.18 -10.65 -7.51
N LYS A 146 -16.46 -10.26 -7.41
CA LYS A 146 -17.52 -11.06 -6.78
C LYS A 146 -18.42 -11.76 -7.78
N ILE A 147 -18.21 -11.58 -9.08
CA ILE A 147 -18.87 -12.39 -10.09
C ILE A 147 -18.31 -13.80 -9.98
N ILE A 148 -19.16 -14.82 -10.04
CA ILE A 148 -18.71 -16.20 -10.24
C ILE A 148 -19.42 -16.76 -11.47
N LEU A 149 -18.70 -17.50 -12.30
CA LEU A 149 -19.22 -17.99 -13.57
C LEU A 149 -18.81 -19.42 -13.88
N ASN A 150 -19.69 -20.13 -14.57
CA ASN A 150 -19.42 -21.41 -15.22
C ASN A 150 -20.17 -21.44 -16.57
N PRO A 151 -20.05 -22.53 -17.36
CA PRO A 151 -20.71 -22.61 -18.65
C PRO A 151 -22.25 -22.53 -18.63
N ILE A 152 -22.88 -22.72 -17.47
CA ILE A 152 -24.34 -22.84 -17.32
C ILE A 152 -24.93 -21.56 -16.73
N LYS A 153 -24.23 -20.91 -15.80
CA LYS A 153 -24.75 -19.79 -15.02
C LYS A 153 -23.65 -18.80 -14.64
N ILE A 154 -24.04 -17.52 -14.60
CA ILE A 154 -23.28 -16.46 -13.93
C ILE A 154 -24.06 -16.03 -12.68
N VAL A 155 -23.39 -15.92 -11.55
CA VAL A 155 -23.92 -15.34 -10.32
C VAL A 155 -23.19 -14.01 -10.09
N ASP A 156 -23.95 -12.92 -10.09
CA ASP A 156 -23.43 -11.55 -9.95
C ASP A 156 -24.19 -10.80 -8.86
N PRO A 157 -23.85 -11.02 -7.58
CA PRO A 157 -24.63 -10.48 -6.46
C PRO A 157 -24.43 -8.97 -6.27
N LEU A 158 -23.38 -8.38 -6.86
CA LEU A 158 -23.04 -6.96 -6.69
C LEU A 158 -23.18 -6.14 -7.98
N GLN A 159 -23.76 -6.69 -9.05
CA GLN A 159 -23.93 -6.04 -10.36
C GLN A 159 -22.59 -5.69 -11.04
N GLY A 160 -21.56 -6.49 -10.79
CA GLY A 160 -20.24 -6.33 -11.39
C GLY A 160 -20.26 -6.41 -12.92
N LEU A 161 -21.13 -7.22 -13.52
CA LEU A 161 -21.26 -7.30 -14.98
C LEU A 161 -21.84 -6.02 -15.58
N GLU A 162 -22.79 -5.39 -14.88
CA GLU A 162 -23.35 -4.12 -15.32
C GLU A 162 -22.31 -3.00 -15.26
N HIS A 163 -21.51 -2.94 -14.19
CA HIS A 163 -20.39 -2.00 -14.10
C HIS A 163 -19.35 -2.26 -15.20
N TYR A 164 -19.00 -3.53 -15.44
CA TYR A 164 -18.08 -3.93 -16.50
C TYR A 164 -18.60 -3.52 -17.89
N HIS A 165 -19.88 -3.74 -18.19
CA HIS A 165 -20.53 -3.32 -19.45
C HIS A 165 -20.45 -1.80 -19.65
N LYS A 166 -20.58 -1.03 -18.58
CA LYS A 166 -20.43 0.43 -18.56
C LYS A 166 -18.96 0.90 -18.60
N GLY A 167 -17.98 -0.01 -18.64
CA GLY A 167 -16.56 0.31 -18.60
C GLY A 167 -16.09 0.85 -17.24
N GLN A 168 -16.72 0.43 -16.14
CA GLN A 168 -16.49 0.94 -14.80
C GLN A 168 -15.88 -0.11 -13.87
N LEU A 169 -14.92 0.32 -13.05
CA LEU A 169 -14.41 -0.44 -11.91
C LEU A 169 -15.01 0.14 -10.63
N VAL A 170 -15.85 -0.66 -9.96
CA VAL A 170 -16.66 -0.22 -8.81
C VAL A 170 -16.32 -1.01 -7.55
N PHE A 171 -16.08 -0.28 -6.46
CA PHE A 171 -15.94 -0.77 -5.08
C PHE A 171 -17.26 -0.55 -4.34
N LYS A 172 -17.68 -1.54 -3.55
CA LYS A 172 -18.83 -1.41 -2.64
C LYS A 172 -18.37 -1.60 -1.21
N SER A 173 -18.39 -0.54 -0.41
CA SER A 173 -18.13 -0.61 1.02
C SER A 173 -19.37 -1.04 1.79
N VAL A 174 -19.17 -1.65 2.96
CA VAL A 174 -20.24 -2.01 3.88
C VAL A 174 -20.14 -1.16 5.16
N PRO A 175 -21.29 -0.84 5.79
CA PRO A 175 -21.31 -0.07 7.02
C PRO A 175 -20.38 -0.67 8.07
N GLU A 176 -19.59 0.18 8.73
CA GLU A 176 -18.55 -0.26 9.66
C GLU A 176 -19.07 -1.20 10.77
N LYS A 177 -20.26 -0.90 11.29
CA LYS A 177 -20.92 -1.74 12.29
C LYS A 177 -21.10 -3.18 11.78
N ASN A 178 -21.56 -3.33 10.54
CA ASN A 178 -21.79 -4.64 9.93
C ASN A 178 -20.47 -5.36 9.69
N PHE A 179 -19.47 -4.64 9.16
CA PHE A 179 -18.13 -5.17 8.91
C PHE A 179 -17.49 -5.79 10.16
N ARG A 180 -17.44 -5.03 11.26
CA ARG A 180 -16.80 -5.46 12.52
C ARG A 180 -17.47 -6.64 13.18
N THR A 181 -18.79 -6.77 13.01
CA THR A 181 -19.54 -7.88 13.59
C THR A 181 -19.51 -9.15 12.75
N HIS A 182 -19.07 -9.05 11.50
CA HIS A 182 -19.12 -10.15 10.55
C HIS A 182 -18.24 -11.33 10.99
N PRO A 183 -18.73 -12.59 10.93
CA PRO A 183 -18.00 -13.76 11.43
C PRO A 183 -16.59 -13.90 10.85
N ILE A 184 -16.45 -13.79 9.51
CA ILE A 184 -15.16 -13.96 8.82
C ILE A 184 -14.12 -12.87 9.17
N VAL A 185 -14.56 -11.68 9.59
CA VAL A 185 -13.65 -10.61 10.04
C VAL A 185 -13.10 -10.93 11.43
N LYS A 186 -13.89 -11.63 12.26
CA LYS A 186 -13.48 -12.08 13.59
C LYS A 186 -12.63 -13.35 13.56
N SER A 187 -12.90 -14.29 12.64
CA SER A 187 -12.20 -15.57 12.54
C SER A 187 -10.96 -15.53 11.65
N ASP A 188 -11.05 -14.87 10.49
CA ASP A 188 -10.06 -14.98 9.41
C ASP A 188 -9.26 -13.69 9.18
N ASP A 189 -9.43 -12.73 10.08
CA ASP A 189 -8.63 -11.50 10.16
C ASP A 189 -8.68 -10.61 8.91
N TYR A 190 -9.74 -10.69 8.10
CA TYR A 190 -9.98 -9.77 6.98
C TYR A 190 -10.01 -8.30 7.40
N SER A 191 -9.59 -7.41 6.50
CA SER A 191 -9.65 -5.95 6.68
C SER A 191 -10.20 -5.22 5.46
N LYS A 192 -10.75 -4.02 5.66
CA LYS A 192 -11.15 -3.13 4.57
C LYS A 192 -9.93 -2.64 3.80
N THR A 193 -8.79 -2.44 4.47
CA THR A 193 -7.51 -2.15 3.82
C THR A 193 -7.15 -3.24 2.81
N GLU A 194 -7.28 -4.52 3.18
CA GLU A 194 -7.08 -5.63 2.25
C GLU A 194 -8.02 -5.54 1.03
N MET A 195 -9.32 -5.26 1.23
CA MET A 195 -10.27 -5.14 0.10
C MET A 195 -9.97 -3.95 -0.81
N ALA A 196 -9.60 -2.81 -0.21
CA ALA A 196 -9.20 -1.63 -0.95
C ALA A 196 -7.92 -1.87 -1.77
N LEU A 197 -6.94 -2.57 -1.21
CA LEU A 197 -5.73 -2.95 -1.94
C LEU A 197 -6.02 -3.94 -3.07
N ARG A 198 -6.91 -4.93 -2.86
CA ARG A 198 -7.38 -5.81 -3.95
C ARG A 198 -8.06 -5.00 -5.07
N PHE A 199 -8.80 -3.96 -4.74
CA PHE A 199 -9.39 -3.04 -5.73
C PHE A 199 -8.32 -2.24 -6.50
N ILE A 200 -7.32 -1.70 -5.80
CA ILE A 200 -6.17 -1.01 -6.43
C ILE A 200 -5.45 -1.96 -7.39
N ARG A 201 -5.20 -3.21 -7.00
CA ARG A 201 -4.64 -4.23 -7.89
C ARG A 201 -5.46 -4.38 -9.17
N LEU A 202 -6.77 -4.52 -9.04
CA LEU A 202 -7.66 -4.68 -10.20
C LEU A 202 -7.61 -3.47 -11.15
N SER A 203 -7.31 -2.26 -10.67
CA SER A 203 -7.12 -1.10 -11.53
C SER A 203 -5.86 -1.17 -12.41
N TYR A 204 -4.88 -2.01 -12.05
CA TYR A 204 -3.72 -2.32 -12.90
C TYR A 204 -3.98 -3.53 -13.81
N ASP A 205 -4.70 -4.53 -13.32
CA ASP A 205 -5.04 -5.73 -14.09
C ASP A 205 -6.10 -5.46 -15.17
N LEU A 206 -6.97 -4.48 -14.95
CA LEU A 206 -8.08 -4.06 -15.83
C LEU A 206 -8.00 -2.55 -16.14
N PRO A 207 -6.92 -2.07 -16.76
CA PRO A 207 -6.69 -0.63 -16.98
C PRO A 207 -7.71 0.00 -17.94
N GLU A 208 -8.43 -0.82 -18.72
CA GLU A 208 -9.53 -0.39 -19.56
C GLU A 208 -10.79 0.07 -18.79
N LEU A 209 -10.94 -0.32 -17.52
CA LEU A 209 -12.09 0.05 -16.70
C LEU A 209 -11.79 1.33 -15.90
N GLN A 210 -12.71 2.29 -15.95
CA GLN A 210 -12.57 3.55 -15.23
C GLN A 210 -13.00 3.39 -13.78
N VAL A 211 -12.11 3.74 -12.85
CA VAL A 211 -12.46 3.84 -11.42
C VAL A 211 -13.48 4.95 -11.22
N THR A 212 -14.59 4.63 -10.55
CA THR A 212 -15.63 5.63 -10.24
C THR A 212 -15.24 6.51 -9.04
N LEU A 213 -15.67 7.78 -9.04
CA LEU A 213 -15.42 8.70 -7.92
C LEU A 213 -16.00 8.17 -6.61
N GLU A 214 -17.20 7.58 -6.65
CA GLU A 214 -17.82 6.95 -5.49
C GLU A 214 -16.93 5.86 -4.89
N SER A 215 -16.25 5.06 -5.71
CA SER A 215 -15.32 4.04 -5.22
C SER A 215 -14.10 4.64 -4.54
N VAL A 216 -13.57 5.75 -5.07
CA VAL A 216 -12.46 6.49 -4.45
C VAL A 216 -12.88 7.00 -3.08
N ASP A 217 -14.05 7.63 -2.98
CA ASP A 217 -14.55 8.20 -1.73
C ASP A 217 -14.80 7.11 -0.68
N GLN A 218 -15.44 6.00 -1.06
CA GLN A 218 -15.65 4.85 -0.17
C GLN A 218 -14.36 4.21 0.33
N ILE A 219 -13.30 4.18 -0.50
CA ILE A 219 -11.99 3.65 -0.09
C ILE A 219 -11.28 4.63 0.85
N LYS A 220 -11.37 5.94 0.62
CA LYS A 220 -10.74 6.94 1.50
C LYS A 220 -11.25 6.86 2.93
N ASP A 221 -12.51 6.45 3.13
CA ASP A 221 -13.09 6.25 4.46
C ASP A 221 -12.45 5.09 5.24
N VAL A 222 -11.70 4.18 4.59
CA VAL A 222 -11.00 3.08 5.27
C VAL A 222 -10.03 3.60 6.33
N GLU A 223 -9.34 4.71 6.08
CA GLU A 223 -8.42 5.31 7.05
C GLU A 223 -9.13 5.66 8.36
N VAL A 224 -10.35 6.20 8.28
CA VAL A 224 -11.16 6.62 9.44
C VAL A 224 -11.40 5.43 10.37
N TYR A 225 -11.59 4.24 9.81
CA TYR A 225 -11.92 3.02 10.55
C TYR A 225 -10.69 2.22 10.99
N GLU A 226 -9.64 2.18 10.18
CA GLU A 226 -8.56 1.19 10.34
C GLU A 226 -7.22 1.76 10.75
N LYS A 227 -7.01 3.09 10.70
CA LYS A 227 -5.75 3.72 11.08
C LYS A 227 -5.27 3.32 12.47
N ASN A 228 -6.20 3.27 13.44
CA ASN A 228 -5.92 2.89 14.83
C ASN A 228 -6.38 1.48 15.18
N TRP A 229 -6.65 0.63 14.19
CA TRP A 229 -7.05 -0.75 14.45
C TRP A 229 -5.86 -1.52 15.05
N LYS A 230 -6.14 -2.40 16.01
CA LYS A 230 -5.17 -3.39 16.50
C LYS A 230 -4.89 -4.43 15.39
N TRP A 231 -3.77 -4.26 14.70
CA TRP A 231 -3.29 -5.16 13.67
C TRP A 231 -2.65 -6.42 14.27
N THR A 232 -3.16 -7.59 13.89
CA THR A 232 -2.52 -8.90 14.15
C THR A 232 -1.39 -9.14 13.15
N GLU A 233 -0.49 -10.07 13.46
CA GLU A 233 0.61 -10.45 12.54
C GLU A 233 0.06 -11.07 11.25
N LYS A 234 -0.82 -12.07 11.37
CA LYS A 234 -1.53 -12.70 10.23
C LYS A 234 -2.16 -11.67 9.28
N ARG A 235 -2.83 -10.65 9.81
CA ARG A 235 -3.44 -9.59 8.99
C ARG A 235 -2.39 -8.75 8.26
N ARG A 236 -1.28 -8.40 8.93
CA ARG A 236 -0.18 -7.67 8.29
C ARG A 236 0.42 -8.48 7.14
N ASP A 237 0.62 -9.77 7.34
CA ASP A 237 1.19 -10.67 6.33
C ASP A 237 0.29 -10.76 5.09
N HIS A 238 -1.02 -10.93 5.30
CA HIS A 238 -1.99 -10.93 4.19
C HIS A 238 -1.95 -9.62 3.38
N VAL A 239 -1.91 -8.47 4.07
CA VAL A 239 -1.81 -7.16 3.41
C VAL A 239 -0.48 -7.01 2.67
N ALA A 240 0.63 -7.48 3.24
CA ALA A 240 1.94 -7.45 2.59
C ALA A 240 1.95 -8.30 1.30
N ILE A 241 1.36 -9.50 1.31
CA ILE A 241 1.19 -10.34 0.12
C ILE A 241 0.38 -9.61 -0.97
N ILE A 242 -0.66 -8.87 -0.60
CA ILE A 242 -1.46 -8.10 -1.57
C ILE A 242 -0.63 -6.94 -2.15
N LEU A 243 0.17 -6.24 -1.34
CA LEU A 243 1.08 -5.20 -1.82
C LEU A 243 2.10 -5.76 -2.82
N GLU A 244 2.66 -6.93 -2.55
CA GLU A 244 3.52 -7.65 -3.49
C GLU A 244 2.81 -7.91 -4.82
N LYS A 245 1.58 -8.45 -4.77
CA LYS A 245 0.76 -8.71 -5.95
C LYS A 245 0.42 -7.43 -6.73
N ILE A 246 0.28 -6.29 -6.05
CA ILE A 246 0.10 -4.98 -6.71
C ILE A 246 1.39 -4.53 -7.41
N LEU A 247 2.56 -4.68 -6.76
CA LEU A 247 3.83 -4.36 -7.39
C LEU A 247 4.08 -5.20 -8.64
N ILE A 248 3.78 -6.49 -8.59
CA ILE A 248 3.89 -7.35 -9.78
C ILE A 248 2.97 -6.83 -10.90
N ALA A 249 1.72 -6.50 -10.58
CA ALA A 249 0.75 -5.97 -11.55
C ALA A 249 1.19 -4.61 -12.14
N ASN A 250 1.83 -3.76 -11.34
CA ASN A 250 2.32 -2.45 -11.77
C ASN A 250 3.76 -2.44 -12.31
N LYS A 251 4.34 -3.62 -12.57
CA LYS A 251 5.71 -3.81 -13.10
C LYS A 251 6.83 -3.33 -12.16
N GLY A 252 6.60 -3.37 -10.86
CA GLY A 252 7.56 -3.00 -9.82
C GLY A 252 7.68 -1.49 -9.60
N ASP A 253 6.72 -0.70 -10.09
CA ASP A 253 6.73 0.76 -9.92
C ASP A 253 6.23 1.15 -8.51
N VAL A 254 7.19 1.21 -7.58
CA VAL A 254 6.93 1.61 -6.19
C VAL A 254 6.48 3.08 -6.08
N ALA A 255 6.98 3.95 -6.97
CA ALA A 255 6.64 5.37 -6.98
C ALA A 255 5.16 5.59 -7.32
N GLU A 256 4.69 4.92 -8.36
CA GLU A 256 3.28 4.91 -8.75
C GLU A 256 2.41 4.27 -7.65
N LEU A 257 2.86 3.17 -7.02
CA LEU A 257 2.13 2.56 -5.90
C LEU A 257 1.95 3.55 -4.74
N ILE A 258 3.01 4.23 -4.30
CA ILE A 258 2.94 5.22 -3.22
C ILE A 258 1.95 6.34 -3.58
N THR A 259 2.00 6.84 -4.83
CA THR A 259 1.08 7.87 -5.32
C THR A 259 -0.37 7.40 -5.22
N ARG A 260 -0.66 6.14 -5.58
CA ARG A 260 -2.01 5.57 -5.42
C ARG A 260 -2.40 5.42 -3.95
N LEU A 261 -1.52 4.91 -3.10
CA LEU A 261 -1.81 4.75 -1.67
C LEU A 261 -2.16 6.09 -1.00
N VAL A 262 -1.54 7.19 -1.45
CA VAL A 262 -1.93 8.55 -1.05
C VAL A 262 -3.29 8.94 -1.61
N HIS A 263 -3.51 8.76 -2.91
CA HIS A 263 -4.80 9.07 -3.55
C HIS A 263 -6.00 8.40 -2.85
N TYR A 264 -5.81 7.19 -2.35
CA TYR A 264 -6.82 6.39 -1.64
C TYR A 264 -6.80 6.52 -0.10
N ASN A 265 -5.99 7.41 0.48
CA ASN A 265 -5.78 7.57 1.93
C ASN A 265 -5.35 6.28 2.68
N LEU A 266 -4.73 5.32 1.99
CA LEU A 266 -4.28 4.07 2.61
C LEU A 266 -2.86 4.16 3.18
N LEU A 267 -2.07 5.13 2.73
CA LEU A 267 -0.66 5.27 3.12
C LEU A 267 -0.48 5.37 4.65
N SER A 268 -1.25 6.24 5.30
CA SER A 268 -1.14 6.45 6.75
C SER A 268 -1.59 5.22 7.56
N THR A 269 -2.59 4.49 7.06
CA THR A 269 -3.06 3.23 7.65
C THR A 269 -1.95 2.18 7.62
N LEU A 270 -1.30 1.97 6.47
CA LEU A 270 -0.20 1.03 6.32
C LEU A 270 1.02 1.41 7.17
N ALA A 271 1.38 2.69 7.20
CA ALA A 271 2.47 3.19 8.04
C ALA A 271 2.19 2.97 9.53
N THR A 272 0.97 3.27 10.00
CA THR A 272 0.59 3.06 11.41
C THR A 272 0.56 1.56 11.76
N ALA A 273 0.12 0.73 10.81
CA ALA A 273 0.15 -0.72 10.92
C ALA A 273 1.56 -1.33 10.81
N ARG A 274 2.55 -0.53 10.38
CA ARG A 274 3.93 -0.96 10.07
C ARG A 274 3.99 -2.08 9.02
N ILE A 275 3.19 -1.93 7.97
CA ILE A 275 3.17 -2.86 6.84
C ILE A 275 4.02 -2.25 5.72
N GLY A 276 5.16 -2.87 5.45
CA GLY A 276 6.08 -2.41 4.41
C GLY A 276 5.70 -2.93 3.03
N ILE A 277 6.10 -2.18 2.00
CA ILE A 277 6.12 -2.63 0.62
C ILE A 277 7.35 -3.56 0.45
N PRO A 278 7.16 -4.78 -0.06
CA PRO A 278 8.28 -5.71 -0.29
C PRO A 278 9.09 -5.24 -1.50
N THR A 279 10.22 -4.59 -1.25
CA THR A 279 11.11 -4.06 -2.30
C THR A 279 12.51 -4.63 -2.13
N GLU A 280 13.14 -5.04 -3.23
CA GLU A 280 14.57 -5.37 -3.28
C GLU A 280 15.39 -4.08 -3.16
N GLU A 281 15.70 -3.73 -1.92
CA GLU A 281 16.82 -2.85 -1.58
C GLU A 281 16.78 -1.38 -2.07
N GLN A 282 15.60 -0.77 -2.20
CA GLN A 282 15.50 0.67 -2.50
C GLN A 282 14.91 1.47 -1.34
N SER A 283 15.50 2.64 -1.07
CA SER A 283 15.00 3.60 -0.09
C SER A 283 14.08 4.63 -0.77
N LEU A 284 13.21 5.31 -0.01
CA LEU A 284 12.39 6.39 -0.57
C LEU A 284 13.28 7.49 -1.20
N SER A 285 14.41 7.79 -0.55
CA SER A 285 15.42 8.73 -1.06
C SER A 285 15.88 8.39 -2.47
N SER A 286 16.05 7.10 -2.78
CA SER A 286 16.45 6.64 -4.11
C SER A 286 15.40 7.01 -5.16
N TYR A 287 14.11 6.81 -4.86
CA TYR A 287 13.02 7.16 -5.77
C TYR A 287 12.89 8.69 -5.96
N LEU A 288 13.07 9.47 -4.89
CA LEU A 288 13.02 10.92 -4.94
C LEU A 288 14.19 11.51 -5.75
N LEU A 289 15.41 10.99 -5.56
CA LEU A 289 16.62 11.43 -6.29
C LEU A 289 16.56 11.10 -7.79
N ASN A 290 16.03 9.93 -8.13
CA ASN A 290 15.83 9.51 -9.52
C ASN A 290 14.62 10.20 -10.19
N LYS A 291 13.95 11.12 -9.48
CA LYS A 291 12.77 11.88 -9.93
C LYS A 291 11.58 11.01 -10.35
N SER A 292 11.51 9.75 -9.90
CA SER A 292 10.31 8.92 -10.11
C SER A 292 9.18 9.31 -9.16
N LEU A 293 9.50 9.89 -8.00
CA LEU A 293 8.57 10.57 -7.11
C LEU A 293 8.90 12.06 -7.01
N SER A 294 7.90 12.92 -7.23
CA SER A 294 8.06 14.37 -7.02
C SER A 294 7.82 14.74 -5.56
N LEU A 295 8.81 15.35 -4.90
CA LEU A 295 8.67 15.90 -3.55
C LEU A 295 7.51 16.90 -3.42
N GLU A 296 7.19 17.62 -4.49
CA GLU A 296 6.19 18.70 -4.46
C GLU A 296 4.77 18.18 -4.33
N ASN A 297 4.52 16.93 -4.77
CA ASN A 297 3.20 16.33 -4.82
C ASN A 297 2.72 15.79 -3.47
N PHE A 298 3.62 15.70 -2.47
CA PHE A 298 3.33 15.10 -1.17
C PHE A 298 3.51 16.12 -0.06
N SER A 299 2.70 16.06 0.98
CA SER A 299 2.95 16.70 2.27
C SER A 299 4.13 16.03 3.00
N LEU A 300 4.67 16.71 4.02
CA LEU A 300 5.70 16.10 4.88
C LEU A 300 5.18 14.88 5.64
N HIS A 301 3.88 14.83 5.91
CA HIS A 301 3.26 13.71 6.62
C HIS A 301 3.14 12.48 5.71
N GLU A 302 2.85 12.67 4.43
CA GLU A 302 2.85 11.58 3.43
C GLU A 302 4.26 11.12 3.11
N LEU A 303 5.24 12.02 2.96
CA LEU A 303 6.64 11.62 2.78
C LEU A 303 7.16 10.80 3.96
N ARG A 304 6.73 11.15 5.17
CA ARG A 304 7.01 10.39 6.39
C ARG A 304 6.39 8.99 6.35
N ASP A 305 5.11 8.90 5.99
CA ASP A 305 4.40 7.62 5.94
C ASP A 305 4.91 6.73 4.80
N ALA A 306 5.34 7.33 3.68
CA ALA A 306 6.01 6.63 2.59
C ALA A 306 7.38 6.08 3.03
N GLU A 307 8.18 6.86 3.77
CA GLU A 307 9.44 6.39 4.34
C GLU A 307 9.21 5.25 5.34
N GLU A 308 8.08 5.27 6.05
CA GLU A 308 7.72 4.20 6.98
C GLU A 308 7.45 2.88 6.25
N ILE A 309 6.89 2.91 5.05
CA ILE A 309 6.51 1.66 4.36
C ILE A 309 7.53 1.20 3.30
N VAL A 310 8.50 2.02 2.89
CA VAL A 310 9.53 1.60 1.90
C VAL A 310 10.67 0.83 2.59
N GLY A 311 11.02 -0.34 2.02
CA GLY A 311 11.67 -1.47 2.69
C GLY A 311 13.15 -1.36 3.07
N LEU A 312 13.83 -0.23 2.90
CA LEU A 312 15.22 -0.07 3.38
C LEU A 312 15.39 1.12 4.30
N ARG A 313 15.39 0.83 5.60
CA ARG A 313 15.88 1.77 6.59
C ARG A 313 17.22 1.32 7.12
N ASN A 314 18.25 2.07 6.77
CA ASN A 314 19.53 2.05 7.46
C ASN A 314 19.93 3.50 7.78
N LYS A 315 20.97 3.68 8.61
CA LYS A 315 21.41 5.02 9.02
C LYS A 315 21.69 5.95 7.82
N LYS A 316 22.22 5.41 6.71
CA LYS A 316 22.60 6.19 5.53
C LYS A 316 21.37 6.66 4.75
N THR A 317 20.49 5.74 4.36
CA THR A 317 19.27 6.07 3.58
C THR A 317 18.37 7.03 4.34
N HIS A 318 18.35 6.88 5.67
CA HIS A 318 17.66 7.76 6.59
C HIS A 318 18.19 9.21 6.58
N LEU A 319 19.51 9.39 6.63
CA LEU A 319 20.13 10.72 6.56
C LEU A 319 19.92 11.38 5.19
N GLU A 320 19.93 10.58 4.12
CA GLU A 320 19.61 11.06 2.77
C GLU A 320 18.17 11.58 2.69
N PHE A 321 17.21 10.86 3.27
CA PHE A 321 15.82 11.30 3.33
C PHE A 321 15.68 12.62 4.08
N LEU A 322 16.30 12.71 5.27
CA LEU A 322 16.30 13.93 6.08
C LEU A 322 16.83 15.14 5.30
N LYS A 323 17.95 14.98 4.59
CA LYS A 323 18.53 16.05 3.76
C LYS A 323 17.58 16.46 2.64
N LEU A 324 16.91 15.51 1.99
CA LEU A 324 15.96 15.78 0.91
C LEU A 324 14.73 16.57 1.39
N VAL A 325 14.22 16.27 2.58
CA VAL A 325 13.02 16.95 3.11
C VAL A 325 13.32 18.24 3.87
N THR A 326 14.58 18.48 4.26
CA THR A 326 15.01 19.67 5.02
C THR A 326 14.53 20.99 4.41
N PRO A 327 14.66 21.24 3.09
CA PRO A 327 14.22 22.51 2.49
C PRO A 327 12.71 22.78 2.60
N ARG A 328 11.91 21.75 2.94
CA ARG A 328 10.45 21.86 3.05
C ARG A 328 9.98 22.15 4.48
N ILE A 329 10.88 22.14 5.45
CA ILE A 329 10.57 22.42 6.85
C ILE A 329 10.45 23.94 7.02
N LYS A 330 9.22 24.44 7.18
CA LYS A 330 8.95 25.89 7.28
C LYS A 330 8.53 26.33 8.68
N ASN A 331 8.08 25.40 9.51
CA ASN A 331 7.60 25.67 10.86
C ASN A 331 7.98 24.54 11.84
N PHE A 332 7.73 24.73 13.13
CA PHE A 332 8.07 23.74 14.15
C PHE A 332 7.24 22.44 14.03
N SER A 333 6.00 22.49 13.53
CA SER A 333 5.16 21.31 13.31
C SER A 333 5.73 20.43 12.19
N ASP A 334 6.26 21.02 11.13
CA ASP A 334 6.97 20.33 10.06
C ASP A 334 8.18 19.57 10.61
N LEU A 335 8.97 20.27 11.46
CA LEU A 335 10.12 19.68 12.12
C LEU A 335 9.71 18.49 12.99
N LEU A 336 8.63 18.64 13.79
CA LEU A 336 8.10 17.54 14.59
C LEU A 336 7.58 16.38 13.76
N THR A 337 7.01 16.65 12.58
CA THR A 337 6.48 15.62 11.68
C THR A 337 7.61 14.76 11.12
N VAL A 338 8.66 15.41 10.61
CA VAL A 338 9.88 14.73 10.15
C VAL A 338 10.57 14.03 11.33
N SER A 339 10.60 14.66 12.51
CA SER A 339 11.19 14.08 13.71
C SER A 339 10.37 12.95 14.36
N ARG A 340 9.13 12.70 13.92
CA ARG A 340 8.23 11.71 14.53
C ARG A 340 8.36 10.31 13.96
N ILE A 341 9.09 10.12 12.87
CA ILE A 341 9.52 8.80 12.36
C ILE A 341 10.19 7.97 13.49
N TYR A 342 10.70 8.64 14.54
CA TYR A 342 11.70 8.07 15.44
C TYR A 342 11.20 7.52 16.78
N SER A 343 9.95 7.75 17.19
CA SER A 343 9.53 7.30 18.53
C SER A 343 9.57 5.78 18.72
N ASN A 344 9.58 5.00 17.63
CA ASN A 344 9.60 3.54 17.64
C ASN A 344 10.67 2.94 16.71
N SER A 345 11.63 3.74 16.25
CA SER A 345 12.66 3.32 15.30
C SER A 345 13.87 2.68 16.01
N PRO A 346 14.69 1.87 15.29
CA PRO A 346 16.03 1.50 15.74
C PRO A 346 16.82 2.71 16.26
N VAL A 347 17.60 2.48 17.32
CA VAL A 347 18.31 3.53 18.04
C VAL A 347 19.28 4.28 17.11
N GLU A 348 19.81 3.60 16.09
CA GLU A 348 20.66 4.17 15.05
C GLU A 348 20.00 5.31 14.27
N PHE A 349 18.68 5.26 14.03
CA PHE A 349 17.96 6.35 13.37
C PHE A 349 17.76 7.53 14.32
N THR A 350 17.58 7.26 15.62
CA THR A 350 17.57 8.32 16.63
C THR A 350 18.91 9.07 16.65
N TYR A 351 20.04 8.35 16.60
CA TYR A 351 21.36 8.97 16.46
C TYR A 351 21.49 9.81 15.19
N ALA A 352 21.07 9.25 14.05
CA ALA A 352 21.12 9.91 12.76
C ALA A 352 20.31 11.22 12.73
N THR A 353 19.09 11.20 13.27
CA THR A 353 18.26 12.39 13.40
C THR A 353 18.89 13.42 14.34
N ASN A 354 19.46 12.99 15.46
CA ASN A 354 20.17 13.90 16.36
C ASN A 354 21.43 14.50 15.72
N ASP A 355 22.14 13.74 14.88
CA ASP A 355 23.22 14.24 14.03
C ASP A 355 22.68 15.34 13.10
N TRP A 356 21.62 15.06 12.36
CA TRP A 356 20.99 16.01 11.44
C TRP A 356 20.42 17.27 12.13
N ILE A 357 19.75 17.15 13.28
CA ILE A 357 19.22 18.29 14.06
C ILE A 357 20.35 19.25 14.43
N LEU A 358 21.51 18.71 14.84
CA LEU A 358 22.65 19.51 15.24
C LEU A 358 23.37 20.15 14.06
N GLU A 359 23.42 19.46 12.91
CA GLU A 359 23.90 20.04 11.65
C GLU A 359 22.98 21.17 11.16
N ASN A 360 21.68 21.10 11.47
CA ASN A 360 20.67 22.08 11.07
C ASN A 360 20.19 22.96 12.24
N ILE A 361 21.03 23.14 13.27
CA ILE A 361 20.65 23.81 14.52
C ILE A 361 20.14 25.25 14.30
N ALA A 362 20.66 25.94 13.29
CA ALA A 362 20.23 27.29 12.95
C ALA A 362 18.75 27.32 12.51
N ILE A 363 18.35 26.37 11.65
CA ILE A 363 16.95 26.19 11.22
C ILE A 363 16.10 25.87 12.45
N VAL A 364 16.54 24.94 13.30
CA VAL A 364 15.76 24.56 14.48
C VAL A 364 15.60 25.72 15.46
N LYS A 365 16.65 26.52 15.71
CA LYS A 365 16.57 27.73 16.55
C LYS A 365 15.65 28.79 15.95
N GLN A 366 15.65 28.95 14.62
CA GLN A 366 14.73 29.86 13.96
C GLN A 366 13.27 29.41 14.11
N LEU A 367 13.00 28.11 13.92
CA LEU A 367 11.65 27.55 13.99
C LEU A 367 11.14 27.41 15.43
N ASN A 368 12.03 27.26 16.40
CA ASN A 368 11.73 27.23 17.83
C ASN A 368 12.84 27.92 18.63
N PRO A 369 12.74 29.24 18.86
CA PRO A 369 13.74 30.01 19.61
C PRO A 369 13.98 29.47 21.03
N ASN A 370 12.96 28.87 21.64
CA ASN A 370 13.04 28.28 22.98
C ASN A 370 13.79 26.94 23.00
N ALA A 371 13.97 26.28 21.85
CA ALA A 371 14.81 25.09 21.74
C ALA A 371 16.31 25.43 21.80
N GLY A 372 16.69 26.70 21.63
CA GLY A 372 18.08 27.13 21.55
C GLY A 372 18.94 26.69 22.74
N GLN A 373 18.48 26.93 23.97
CA GLN A 373 19.20 26.52 25.18
C GLN A 373 19.35 24.99 25.29
N ILE A 374 18.31 24.24 24.90
CA ILE A 374 18.31 22.77 24.97
C ILE A 374 19.25 22.19 23.92
N LEU A 375 19.27 22.77 22.72
CA LEU A 375 20.11 22.31 21.62
C LEU A 375 21.59 22.65 21.85
N ASP A 376 21.88 23.78 22.48
CA ASP A 376 23.25 24.12 22.88
C ASP A 376 23.75 23.15 23.95
N LEU A 377 22.94 22.88 24.99
CA LEU A 377 23.23 21.84 25.99
C LEU A 377 23.37 20.44 25.37
N PHE A 378 22.52 20.09 24.41
CA PHE A 378 22.59 18.79 23.72
C PHE A 378 23.83 18.69 22.83
N ARG A 379 24.22 19.79 22.17
CA ARG A 379 25.45 19.87 21.36
C ARG A 379 26.68 19.68 22.23
N GLU A 380 26.75 20.39 23.36
CA GLU A 380 27.84 20.29 24.33
C GLU A 380 27.89 18.89 24.96
N ALA A 381 26.74 18.35 25.38
CA ALA A 381 26.63 17.00 25.92
C ALA A 381 27.05 15.94 24.90
N LYS A 382 26.75 16.11 23.61
CA LYS A 382 27.17 15.19 22.54
C LYS A 382 28.64 15.34 22.19
N ILE A 383 29.20 16.54 22.18
CA ILE A 383 30.65 16.76 22.00
C ILE A 383 31.41 16.08 23.15
N SER A 384 30.94 16.29 24.38
CA SER A 384 31.47 15.63 25.58
C SER A 384 31.29 14.11 25.52
N ALA A 385 30.11 13.60 25.13
CA ALA A 385 29.85 12.18 24.99
C ALA A 385 30.64 11.53 23.84
N ARG A 386 30.88 12.21 22.72
CA ARG A 386 31.74 11.71 21.64
C ARG A 386 33.20 11.67 22.08
N ALA A 387 33.69 12.71 22.77
CA ALA A 387 35.01 12.68 23.39
C ALA A 387 35.13 11.52 24.38
N GLN A 388 34.08 11.26 25.18
CA GLN A 388 34.04 10.15 26.12
C GLN A 388 33.80 8.78 25.48
N ILE A 389 33.11 8.67 24.34
CA ILE A 389 32.94 7.41 23.58
C ILE A 389 34.24 7.08 22.85
N THR A 390 35.02 8.07 22.42
CA THR A 390 36.39 7.85 21.95
C THR A 390 37.26 7.30 23.09
N ILE A 391 37.13 7.85 24.31
CA ILE A 391 37.79 7.34 25.53
C ILE A 391 37.20 5.98 26.00
N ALA A 392 35.92 5.71 25.77
CA ALA A 392 35.22 4.49 26.20
C ALA A 392 35.27 3.37 25.14
N ARG A 393 35.60 3.66 23.88
CA ARG A 393 36.06 2.64 22.93
C ARG A 393 37.42 2.09 23.31
N GLU A 394 38.17 2.80 24.17
CA GLU A 394 39.35 2.30 24.85
C GLU A 394 39.02 1.60 26.19
N LEU A 395 37.76 1.66 26.68
CA LEU A 395 37.36 1.22 28.05
C LEU A 395 35.99 0.51 28.20
N GLU A 396 35.32 0.04 27.13
CA GLU A 396 34.06 -0.75 27.11
C GLU A 396 32.90 -0.33 28.06
N VAL A 397 32.34 0.89 27.94
CA VAL A 397 31.11 1.30 28.69
C VAL A 397 30.23 2.25 27.85
N SER A 398 28.89 2.36 27.96
CA SER A 398 27.79 1.40 27.72
C SER A 398 26.60 2.19 27.07
N LEU A 399 25.94 1.60 26.08
CA LEU A 399 24.82 2.15 25.26
C LEU A 399 23.58 2.77 25.97
N PRO A 400 23.19 2.39 27.21
CA PRO A 400 21.91 2.80 27.82
C PRO A 400 21.77 4.30 28.15
N LYS A 401 22.85 5.00 28.53
CA LYS A 401 22.78 6.42 28.96
C LYS A 401 22.44 7.37 27.80
N PHE A 402 22.91 7.06 26.58
CA PHE A 402 22.59 7.87 25.40
C PHE A 402 21.11 7.74 24.98
N ARG A 403 20.50 6.55 25.16
CA ARG A 403 19.07 6.36 24.90
C ARG A 403 18.21 7.26 25.79
N GLN A 404 18.56 7.42 27.06
CA GLN A 404 17.85 8.32 27.98
C GLN A 404 17.95 9.80 27.55
N LEU A 405 19.15 10.28 27.19
CA LEU A 405 19.33 11.66 26.72
C LEU A 405 18.56 11.96 25.43
N SER A 406 18.54 11.00 24.49
CA SER A 406 17.76 11.12 23.25
C SER A 406 16.25 11.16 23.51
N SER A 407 15.79 10.34 24.47
CA SER A 407 14.40 10.33 24.91
C SER A 407 14.00 11.66 25.55
N LEU A 408 14.89 12.23 26.37
CA LEU A 408 14.73 13.55 26.99
C LEU A 408 14.70 14.69 25.97
N LEU A 409 15.57 14.67 24.95
CA LEU A 409 15.53 15.67 23.88
C LEU A 409 14.20 15.62 23.12
N LEU A 410 13.76 14.42 22.70
CA LEU A 410 12.49 14.25 21.99
C LEU A 410 11.27 14.60 22.86
N ALA A 411 11.31 14.30 24.16
CA ALA A 411 10.27 14.69 25.11
C ALA A 411 10.27 16.21 25.35
N SER A 412 11.45 16.83 25.43
CA SER A 412 11.60 18.27 25.64
C SER A 412 11.16 19.08 24.42
N LEU A 413 11.33 18.56 23.20
CA LEU A 413 10.76 19.16 21.99
C LEU A 413 9.22 19.10 21.97
N ARG A 414 8.58 18.22 22.77
CA ARG A 414 7.11 18.03 22.82
C ARG A 414 6.44 18.81 23.94
N ALA A 415 7.12 18.98 25.07
CA ALA A 415 6.52 19.57 26.26
C ALA A 415 6.81 21.08 26.29
N GLY A 416 5.81 21.91 26.58
CA GLY A 416 6.02 23.36 26.69
C GLY A 416 7.07 23.75 27.76
N PRO A 417 7.50 25.03 27.80
CA PRO A 417 8.65 25.51 28.59
C PRO A 417 8.68 25.12 30.08
N GLN A 418 7.52 24.99 30.73
CA GLN A 418 7.43 24.62 32.15
C GLN A 418 7.70 23.14 32.42
N ALA A 419 7.27 22.24 31.52
CA ALA A 419 7.52 20.81 31.65
C ALA A 419 9.00 20.46 31.35
N ILE A 420 9.64 21.23 30.47
CA ILE A 420 11.07 21.12 30.17
C ILE A 420 11.93 21.47 31.40
N LYS A 421 11.65 22.60 32.06
CA LYS A 421 12.39 23.01 33.26
C LYS A 421 12.30 21.98 34.39
N SER A 422 11.14 21.36 34.58
CA SER A 422 10.97 20.34 35.63
C SER A 422 11.69 19.04 35.29
N GLN A 423 11.70 18.61 34.01
CA GLN A 423 12.42 17.41 33.59
C GLN A 423 13.95 17.57 33.65
N ILE A 424 14.48 18.72 33.25
CA ILE A 424 15.91 19.03 33.37
C ILE A 424 16.32 19.08 34.85
N SER A 425 15.52 19.73 35.71
CA SER A 425 15.80 19.79 37.15
C SER A 425 15.72 18.42 37.81
N ALA A 426 14.74 17.59 37.44
CA ALA A 426 14.62 16.21 37.94
C ALA A 426 15.78 15.32 37.47
N TYR A 427 16.24 15.47 36.23
CA TYR A 427 17.41 14.75 35.72
C TYR A 427 18.69 15.20 36.44
N ARG A 428 18.90 16.51 36.60
CA ARG A 428 20.02 17.08 37.36
C ARG A 428 20.07 16.52 38.79
N ASN A 429 18.95 16.55 39.51
CA ASN A 429 18.84 16.02 40.86
C ASN A 429 19.12 14.51 40.93
N ARG A 430 18.75 13.75 39.90
CA ARG A 430 19.01 12.31 39.82
C ARG A 430 20.49 12.02 39.53
N SER A 431 21.09 12.74 38.57
CA SER A 431 22.50 12.60 38.23
C SER A 431 23.43 13.04 39.36
N GLU A 432 23.11 14.11 40.08
CA GLU A 432 23.87 14.54 41.28
C GLU A 432 23.84 13.47 42.38
N ARG A 433 22.70 12.78 42.56
CA ARG A 433 22.61 11.62 43.49
C ARG A 433 23.43 10.42 43.02
N GLU A 434 23.46 10.14 41.72
CA GLU A 434 24.23 9.02 41.16
C GLU A 434 25.74 9.25 41.19
N ALA A 435 26.22 10.50 41.01
CA ALA A 435 27.63 10.87 41.21
C ALA A 435 28.09 10.71 42.67
N ASN A 436 27.25 11.13 43.62
CA ASN A 436 27.57 11.03 45.05
C ASN A 436 27.63 9.58 45.56
N ASN A 437 27.13 8.62 44.78
CA ASN A 437 27.15 7.19 45.10
C ASN A 437 28.32 6.42 44.45
N GLY A 438 29.37 7.11 43.97
CA GLY A 438 30.66 6.48 43.65
C GLY A 438 30.73 5.67 42.35
N SER A 439 29.76 5.80 41.45
CA SER A 439 29.86 5.21 40.10
C SER A 439 30.71 6.12 39.19
N ASN A 440 31.81 5.59 38.64
CA ASN A 440 32.73 6.28 37.72
C ASN A 440 31.98 7.15 36.69
N SER A 441 32.03 8.47 36.88
CA SER A 441 31.18 9.42 36.17
C SER A 441 31.89 10.73 35.85
N CYS A 442 32.89 10.66 34.95
CA CYS A 442 33.48 11.83 34.32
C CYS A 442 32.47 12.72 33.56
N LEU A 443 31.25 12.23 33.26
CA LEU A 443 30.18 12.99 32.63
C LEU A 443 29.48 13.99 33.59
N ILE A 444 29.52 13.76 34.91
CA ILE A 444 28.66 14.48 35.87
C ILE A 444 29.26 15.83 36.31
N LEU A 445 30.59 15.96 36.35
CA LEU A 445 31.24 17.21 36.73
C LEU A 445 31.20 18.29 35.64
N TYR A 446 30.98 17.93 34.38
CA TYR A 446 30.98 18.91 33.28
C TYR A 446 29.60 19.57 33.07
N LEU A 447 28.50 18.83 33.27
CA LEU A 447 27.14 19.38 33.20
C LEU A 447 26.72 20.11 34.49
N GLY A 448 27.40 19.88 35.61
CA GLY A 448 27.15 20.61 36.86
C GLY A 448 27.77 22.01 36.93
N LYS A 449 28.63 22.38 35.96
CA LYS A 449 29.28 23.70 35.87
C LYS A 449 28.67 24.65 34.83
N LEU A 450 27.69 24.18 34.06
CA LEU A 450 26.81 24.99 33.19
C LEU A 450 25.45 25.17 33.87
#